data_AF-A0A1W0E3D1-F1
#
_entry.id   AF-A0A1W0E3D1-F1
#
_cell.length_a   1.000
_cell.length_b   1.000
_cell.length_c   1.000
_cell.angle_alpha   90.00
_cell.angle_beta   90.00
_cell.angle_gamma   90.00
#
_symmetry.space_group_name_H-M   'P 1'
#
loop_
_entity.id
_entity.type
_entity.pdbx_description
1 polymer ?
#
loop_
_entity_poly.entity_id
_entity_poly.type
_entity_poly.pdbx_seq_one_letter_code
_entity_poly.pdbx_strand_id
1 'polypeptide(L)'
;MDSFVIQCNSCNNIVGDSNALVNEFEDFFILKTINDTIKIKIDKDNIKTKKAIEIDDAVTNNLSCECLLNVGVYLKTAPSELNGCSGCFIIIKKFTHTYSLNKMHENKKIKTISDLQKDVENIKNVLSKIL
;
A
#
# COMPACT_ATOMS: atom_id res chain seq x y z
N MET A 1 -4.19 4.33 -14.29
CA MET A 1 -3.49 3.97 -13.05
C MET A 1 -4.32 2.87 -12.40
N ASP A 2 -3.71 1.73 -12.06
CA ASP A 2 -4.46 0.62 -11.47
C ASP A 2 -4.95 0.98 -10.07
N SER A 3 -6.16 0.53 -9.72
CA SER A 3 -6.70 0.75 -8.38
C SER A 3 -6.00 -0.15 -7.37
N PHE A 4 -5.48 0.46 -6.31
CA PHE A 4 -4.83 -0.25 -5.21
C PHE A 4 -5.17 0.38 -3.87
N VAL A 5 -5.08 -0.43 -2.82
CA VAL A 5 -5.16 0.02 -1.42
C VAL A 5 -3.79 -0.06 -0.77
N ILE A 6 -3.52 0.85 0.15
CA ILE A 6 -2.27 0.93 0.92
C ILE A 6 -2.56 0.42 2.32
N GLN A 7 -1.83 -0.60 2.77
CA GLN A 7 -2.06 -1.27 4.06
C GLN A 7 -0.84 -1.18 4.96
N CYS A 8 -1.05 -1.08 6.27
CA CYS A 8 0.00 -1.13 7.27
C CYS A 8 0.67 -2.51 7.29
N ASN A 9 2.01 -2.57 7.29
CA ASN A 9 2.75 -3.84 7.31
C ASN A 9 2.59 -4.64 8.62
N SER A 10 2.22 -3.98 9.72
CA SER A 10 2.11 -4.63 11.03
C SER A 10 0.73 -5.23 11.29
N CYS A 11 -0.35 -4.56 10.87
CA CYS A 11 -1.72 -4.99 11.19
C CYS A 11 -2.63 -5.16 9.97
N ASN A 12 -2.13 -4.92 8.76
CA ASN A 12 -2.87 -4.97 7.49
C ASN A 12 -4.06 -4.00 7.37
N ASN A 13 -4.22 -3.07 8.30
CA ASN A 13 -5.25 -2.04 8.23
C ASN A 13 -4.99 -1.08 7.05
N ILE A 14 -6.05 -0.69 6.34
CA ILE A 14 -6.01 0.15 5.13
C ILE A 14 -5.79 1.62 5.49
N VAL A 15 -4.59 2.14 5.23
CA VAL A 15 -4.21 3.53 5.51
C VAL A 15 -4.83 4.50 4.51
N GLY A 16 -4.94 4.08 3.24
CA GLY A 16 -5.48 4.89 2.16
C GLY A 16 -5.55 4.09 0.86
N ASP A 17 -5.80 4.77 -0.25
CA ASP A 17 -5.94 4.14 -1.55
C ASP A 17 -5.44 5.05 -2.68
N SER A 18 -5.38 4.47 -3.89
CA SER A 18 -4.92 5.15 -5.10
C SER A 18 -5.83 6.31 -5.55
N ASN A 19 -7.08 6.40 -5.10
CA ASN A 19 -7.98 7.48 -5.49
C ASN A 19 -7.64 8.78 -4.75
N ALA A 20 -7.07 8.68 -3.56
CA ALA A 20 -6.57 9.81 -2.80
C ALA A 20 -5.12 10.20 -3.19
N LEU A 21 -4.46 9.45 -4.07
CA LEU A 21 -3.06 9.66 -4.43
C LEU A 21 -2.87 10.97 -5.21
N VAL A 22 -2.04 11.85 -4.66
CA VAL A 22 -1.60 13.10 -5.29
C VAL A 22 -0.32 12.85 -6.09
N ASN A 23 0.64 12.15 -5.50
CA ASN A 23 1.91 11.85 -6.14
C ASN A 23 2.56 10.60 -5.51
N GLU A 24 3.44 9.94 -6.27
CA GLU A 24 4.18 8.76 -5.85
C GLU A 24 5.68 8.98 -6.06
N PHE A 25 6.46 8.75 -5.01
CA PHE A 25 7.91 8.75 -5.02
C PHE A 25 8.42 7.34 -4.76
N GLU A 26 9.73 7.11 -4.89
CA GLU A 26 10.34 5.81 -4.63
C GLU A 26 10.02 5.31 -3.20
N ASP A 27 10.18 6.18 -2.20
CA ASP A 27 10.09 5.81 -0.79
C ASP A 27 8.74 6.08 -0.13
N PHE A 28 7.88 6.90 -0.74
CA PHE A 28 6.63 7.33 -0.13
C PHE A 28 5.53 7.67 -1.13
N PHE A 29 4.29 7.66 -0.64
CA PHE A 29 3.10 8.17 -1.32
C PHE A 29 2.68 9.50 -0.70
N ILE A 30 2.16 10.41 -1.52
CA ILE A 30 1.47 11.62 -1.04
C ILE A 30 -0.03 11.43 -1.30
N LEU A 31 -0.83 11.44 -0.25
CA LEU A 31 -2.28 11.31 -0.30
C LEU A 31 -2.97 12.62 0.10
N LYS A 32 -4.07 12.97 -0.57
CA LYS A 32 -4.87 14.15 -0.23
C LYS A 32 -5.77 13.89 0.99
N THR A 33 -6.26 12.66 1.09
CA THR A 33 -7.08 12.17 2.18
C THR A 33 -6.60 10.79 2.59
N ILE A 34 -6.92 10.40 3.82
CA ILE A 34 -6.69 9.06 4.36
C ILE A 34 -8.04 8.45 4.68
N ASN A 35 -8.08 7.14 4.87
CA ASN A 35 -9.34 6.46 5.15
C ASN A 35 -9.84 6.79 6.58
N ASP A 36 -11.05 7.35 6.67
CA ASP A 36 -11.71 7.76 7.93
C ASP A 36 -12.00 6.59 8.88
N THR A 37 -12.05 5.36 8.36
CA THR A 37 -12.32 4.16 9.18
C THR A 37 -11.19 3.79 10.13
N ILE A 38 -10.03 4.46 10.06
CA ILE A 38 -8.91 4.24 10.98
C ILE A 38 -8.70 5.45 11.90
N LYS A 39 -8.49 5.17 13.19
CA LYS A 39 -7.98 6.13 14.18
C LYS A 39 -6.49 6.36 13.95
N ILE A 40 -6.16 7.13 12.92
CA ILE A 40 -4.80 7.61 12.73
C ILE A 40 -4.52 8.67 13.80
N LYS A 41 -3.54 8.39 14.67
CA LYS A 41 -3.12 9.32 15.70
C LYS A 41 -2.15 10.32 15.09
N ILE A 42 -2.62 11.56 14.97
CA ILE A 42 -1.77 12.71 14.67
C ILE A 42 -1.24 13.22 16.01
N ASP A 43 0.02 12.92 16.30
CA ASP A 43 0.67 13.43 17.51
C ASP A 43 0.81 14.94 17.37
N LYS A 44 -0.08 15.69 18.03
CA LYS A 44 -0.18 17.16 17.89
C LYS A 44 1.01 17.90 18.50
N ASP A 45 1.67 17.27 19.46
CA ASP A 45 2.81 17.83 20.17
C ASP A 45 4.13 17.32 19.54
N ASN A 46 5.09 18.21 19.31
CA ASN A 46 6.47 17.89 18.87
C ASN A 46 7.28 17.11 19.93
N ILE A 47 6.61 16.40 20.84
CA ILE A 47 7.22 15.77 22.01
C ILE A 47 7.84 14.44 21.59
N LYS A 48 9.13 14.50 21.27
CA LYS A 48 10.15 13.44 21.40
C LYS A 48 9.88 12.07 20.75
N THR A 49 8.80 11.88 20.01
CA THR A 49 8.65 10.70 19.16
C THR A 49 9.54 10.88 17.94
N LYS A 50 10.51 9.98 17.75
CA LYS A 50 11.34 9.92 16.54
C LYS A 50 10.41 10.03 15.32
N LYS A 51 10.60 11.06 14.51
CA LYS A 51 9.86 11.21 13.25
C LYS A 51 10.17 10.01 12.36
N ALA A 52 9.17 9.51 11.65
CA ALA A 52 9.40 8.42 10.69
C ALA A 52 10.19 8.91 9.47
N ILE A 53 10.04 10.20 9.13
CA ILE A 53 10.81 10.91 8.11
C ILE A 53 11.05 12.35 8.57
N GLU A 54 12.26 12.84 8.34
CA GLU A 54 12.58 14.26 8.46
C GLU A 54 12.44 14.89 7.08
N ILE A 55 11.64 15.96 7.01
CA ILE A 55 11.44 16.75 5.80
C ILE A 55 11.93 18.13 6.18
N ASP A 56 13.02 18.56 5.54
CA ASP A 56 13.62 19.86 5.77
C ASP A 56 12.63 20.98 5.44
N ASP A 57 12.72 22.08 6.18
CA ASP A 57 11.86 23.27 6.02
C ASP A 57 10.34 22.99 6.08
N ALA A 58 9.94 21.92 6.77
CA ALA A 58 8.56 21.51 6.91
C ALA A 58 8.13 21.29 8.36
N VAL A 59 6.92 21.75 8.70
CA VAL A 59 6.25 21.39 9.94
C VAL A 59 5.43 20.13 9.68
N THR A 60 5.74 19.07 10.41
CA THR A 60 5.12 17.76 10.27
C THR A 60 4.57 17.25 11.59
N ASN A 61 3.52 16.44 11.53
CA ASN A 61 3.05 15.62 12.65
C ASN A 61 3.16 14.14 12.28
N ASN A 62 3.53 13.30 13.26
CA ASN A 62 3.61 11.86 13.01
C ASN A 62 2.23 11.28 12.70
N LEU A 63 2.22 10.29 11.82
CA LEU A 63 1.04 9.55 11.40
C LEU A 63 1.17 8.11 11.90
N SER A 64 0.52 7.81 13.01
CA SER A 64 0.58 6.47 13.61
C SER A 64 -0.68 5.66 13.30
N CYS A 65 -0.49 4.42 12.84
CA CYS A 65 -1.56 3.45 12.71
C CYS A 65 -2.12 3.06 14.09
N GLU A 66 -3.27 2.39 14.13
CA GLU A 66 -3.88 1.90 15.37
C GLU A 66 -2.97 0.92 16.14
N CYS A 67 -2.18 0.12 15.42
CA CYS A 67 -1.15 -0.74 16.01
C CYS A 67 0.07 0.02 16.54
N LEU A 68 0.01 1.35 16.57
CA LEU A 68 1.07 2.27 17.01
C LEU A 68 2.32 2.29 16.11
N LEU A 69 2.29 1.59 14.96
CA LEU A 69 3.33 1.74 13.96
C LEU A 69 3.22 3.12 13.31
N ASN A 70 4.32 3.89 13.34
CA ASN A 70 4.41 5.14 12.59
C ASN A 70 4.52 4.82 11.09
N VAL A 71 3.48 5.17 10.34
CA VAL A 71 3.37 4.87 8.90
C VAL A 71 3.71 6.09 8.03
N GLY A 72 3.97 7.25 8.63
CA GLY A 72 4.21 8.46 7.86
C GLY A 72 4.08 9.77 8.64
N VAL A 73 3.78 10.85 7.92
CA VAL A 73 3.57 12.18 8.51
C VAL A 73 2.43 12.94 7.85
N TYR A 74 1.74 13.77 8.62
CA TYR A 74 0.88 14.83 8.10
C TYR A 74 1.69 16.10 7.90
N LEU A 75 1.63 16.68 6.69
CA LEU A 75 2.42 17.85 6.30
C LEU A 75 1.63 19.13 6.60
N LYS A 76 1.90 19.81 7.72
CA LYS A 76 1.25 21.09 8.04
C LYS A 76 1.72 22.21 7.12
N THR A 77 3.02 22.28 6.89
CA THR A 77 3.62 23.19 5.91
C THR A 77 4.47 22.38 4.94
N ALA A 78 4.37 22.69 3.65
CA ALA A 78 5.19 22.05 2.64
C ALA A 78 6.43 22.89 2.32
N PRO A 79 7.59 22.23 2.14
CA PRO A 79 8.77 22.89 1.60
C PRO A 79 8.60 23.12 0.10
N SER A 80 9.58 23.81 -0.51
CA SER A 80 9.48 24.26 -1.90
C SER A 80 9.33 23.10 -2.90
N GLU A 81 9.96 21.97 -2.62
CA GLU A 81 9.98 20.74 -3.41
C GLU A 81 8.61 20.05 -3.42
N LEU A 82 7.81 20.28 -2.38
CA LEU A 82 6.47 19.71 -2.22
C LEU A 82 5.39 20.79 -2.25
N ASN A 83 5.64 21.89 -2.99
CA ASN A 83 4.69 22.99 -3.08
C ASN A 83 3.29 22.49 -3.48
N GLY A 84 2.25 23.00 -2.80
CA GLY A 84 0.87 22.55 -2.97
C GLY A 84 0.49 21.28 -2.18
N CYS A 85 1.43 20.62 -1.51
CA CYS A 85 1.17 19.44 -0.67
C CYS A 85 0.89 19.78 0.80
N SER A 86 0.80 21.07 1.16
CA SER A 86 0.36 21.47 2.50
C SER A 86 -1.02 20.88 2.80
N GLY A 87 -1.15 20.24 3.96
CA GLY A 87 -2.34 19.51 4.37
C GLY A 87 -2.49 18.10 3.79
N CYS A 88 -1.47 17.58 3.10
CA CYS A 88 -1.47 16.20 2.62
C CYS A 88 -0.83 15.24 3.63
N PHE A 89 -1.01 13.94 3.36
CA PHE A 89 -0.45 12.84 4.13
C PHE A 89 0.67 12.18 3.34
N ILE A 90 1.83 12.04 3.96
CA ILE A 90 2.97 11.32 3.41
C ILE A 90 3.01 9.94 4.04
N ILE A 91 2.81 8.90 3.24
CA ILE A 91 2.79 7.50 3.67
C ILE A 91 4.07 6.81 3.22
N ILE A 92 4.86 6.30 4.16
CA ILE A 92 6.17 5.71 3.88
C ILE A 92 5.99 4.25 3.42
N LYS A 93 6.55 3.91 2.25
CA LYS A 93 6.42 2.57 1.67
C LYS A 93 7.08 1.49 2.52
N LYS A 94 8.16 1.81 3.24
CA LYS A 94 8.81 0.85 4.16
C LYS A 94 7.86 0.30 5.24
N PHE A 95 6.87 1.08 5.67
CA PHE A 95 5.93 0.69 6.74
C PHE A 95 4.57 0.23 6.20
N THR A 96 4.42 0.18 4.88
CA THR A 96 3.17 -0.18 4.21
C THR A 96 3.41 -1.13 3.04
N HIS A 97 2.34 -1.72 2.51
CA HIS A 97 2.37 -2.46 1.25
C HIS A 97 1.11 -2.13 0.46
N THR A 98 1.16 -2.35 -0.84
CA THR A 98 0.02 -2.11 -1.74
C THR A 98 -0.64 -3.42 -2.13
N TYR A 99 -1.97 -3.42 -2.14
CA TYR A 99 -2.77 -4.51 -2.69
C TYR A 99 -3.54 -4.00 -3.90
N SER A 100 -3.26 -4.57 -5.08
CA SER A 100 -3.92 -4.20 -6.33
C SER A 100 -5.26 -4.94 -6.45
N LEU A 101 -6.33 -4.19 -6.70
CA LEU A 101 -7.68 -4.74 -6.88
C LEU A 101 -7.83 -5.48 -8.22
N ASN A 102 -7.01 -5.13 -9.22
CA ASN A 102 -7.13 -5.65 -10.58
C ASN A 102 -6.46 -7.02 -10.79
N LYS A 103 -5.61 -7.50 -9.87
CA LYS A 103 -4.83 -8.74 -10.07
C LYS A 103 -5.53 -10.04 -9.66
N MET A 104 -6.77 -9.99 -9.17
CA MET A 104 -7.49 -11.22 -8.81
C MET A 104 -8.02 -12.03 -10.01
N HIS A 105 -7.98 -11.48 -11.23
CA HIS A 105 -8.45 -12.21 -12.42
C HIS A 105 -7.34 -12.82 -13.30
N GLU A 106 -6.06 -12.53 -13.08
CA GLU A 106 -5.00 -13.05 -13.97
C GLU A 106 -4.30 -14.32 -13.45
N ASN A 107 -4.41 -14.65 -12.15
CA ASN A 107 -3.65 -15.78 -11.56
C ASN A 107 -4.47 -16.99 -11.10
N LYS A 108 -5.73 -17.10 -11.54
CA LYS A 108 -6.35 -18.42 -11.69
C LYS A 108 -6.69 -18.61 -13.15
N LYS A 109 -5.76 -19.21 -13.91
CA LYS A 109 -6.18 -20.08 -15.01
C LYS A 109 -7.09 -21.13 -14.38
N ILE A 110 -8.39 -20.87 -14.37
CA ILE A 110 -9.40 -21.88 -14.11
C ILE A 110 -9.16 -22.89 -15.22
N LYS A 111 -8.42 -23.97 -14.90
CA LYS A 111 -8.33 -25.11 -15.81
C LYS A 111 -9.76 -25.56 -16.03
N THR A 112 -10.23 -25.44 -17.26
CA THR A 112 -11.55 -25.95 -17.61
C THR A 112 -11.53 -27.47 -17.45
N ILE A 113 -12.70 -28.10 -17.32
CA ILE A 113 -12.78 -29.57 -17.27
C ILE A 113 -12.10 -30.21 -18.49
N SER A 114 -12.13 -29.52 -19.63
CA SER A 114 -11.44 -29.94 -20.87
C SER A 114 -9.93 -29.96 -20.72
N ASP A 115 -9.33 -28.99 -20.01
CA ASP A 115 -7.88 -28.94 -19.78
C ASP A 115 -7.43 -30.08 -18.87
N LEU A 116 -8.24 -30.40 -17.86
CA LEU A 116 -7.99 -31.53 -16.96
C LEU A 116 -8.10 -32.87 -17.70
N GLN A 117 -9.08 -33.03 -18.59
CA GLN A 117 -9.22 -34.24 -19.41
C GLN A 117 -8.00 -34.45 -20.31
N LYS A 118 -7.48 -33.37 -20.91
CA LYS A 118 -6.29 -33.42 -21.76
C LYS A 118 -5.02 -33.78 -20.99
N ASP A 119 -4.88 -33.26 -19.77
CA ASP A 119 -3.77 -33.64 -18.89
C ASP A 119 -3.84 -35.13 -18.50
N VAL A 120 -5.02 -35.65 -18.19
CA VAL A 120 -5.23 -37.08 -17.88
C VAL A 120 -4.87 -37.96 -19.08
N GLU A 121 -5.24 -37.56 -20.29
CA GLU A 121 -4.94 -38.31 -21.51
C GLU A 121 -3.44 -38.30 -21.84
N ASN A 122 -2.77 -37.16 -21.64
CA ASN A 122 -1.32 -37.06 -21.75
C ASN A 122 -0.61 -37.98 -20.75
N ILE A 123 -1.08 -38.04 -19.50
CA ILE A 123 -0.52 -38.93 -18.47
C ILE A 123 -0.71 -40.40 -18.88
N LYS A 124 -1.90 -40.78 -19.36
CA LYS A 124 -2.16 -42.14 -19.86
C LYS A 124 -1.22 -42.52 -20.99
N ASN A 125 -1.00 -41.61 -21.94
CA ASN A 125 -0.09 -41.82 -23.08
C ASN A 125 1.39 -41.93 -22.68
N VAL A 126 1.80 -41.30 -21.58
CA VAL A 126 3.15 -41.46 -21.03
C VAL A 126 3.28 -42.81 -20.33
N LEU A 127 2.29 -43.20 -19.53
CA LEU A 127 2.30 -44.49 -18.83
C LEU A 127 2.29 -45.68 -19.80
N SER A 128 1.55 -45.59 -20.91
CA SER A 128 1.52 -46.63 -21.94
C SER A 128 2.82 -46.76 -22.74
N LYS A 129 3.79 -45.85 -22.56
CA LYS A 129 5.13 -45.94 -23.16
C LYS A 129 6.18 -46.47 -22.18
N ILE A 130 5.84 -46.55 -20.89
CA ILE A 130 6.73 -47.02 -19.81
C ILE A 130 6.41 -48.48 -19.45
N LEU A 131 5.15 -48.90 -19.59
CA LEU A 131 4.69 -50.29 -19.52
C LEU A 131 4.75 -50.95 -20.89
#